data_AF-A0A1Y1R5B1-F1
#
_entry.id   AF-A0A1Y1R5B1-F1
#
_cell.length_a   1.000
_cell.length_b   1.000
_cell.length_c   1.000
_cell.angle_alpha   90.00
_cell.angle_beta   90.00
_cell.angle_gamma   90.00
#
_symmetry.space_group_name_H-M   'P 1'
#
loop_
_entity.id
_entity.type
_entity.pdbx_description
1 polymer ?
#
loop_
_entity_poly.entity_id
_entity_poly.type
_entity_poly.pdbx_seq_one_letter_code
_entity_poly.pdbx_strand_id
1 'polypeptide(L)'
;MLEKLSHLAIRLTPWKPLLFLVLFGSLLAVCIALFQSVLLESSPMFMFGLVGILWSLTGFMLIASFQQIPEKPESCPRFFRRQLLRIKRFGYGVLALFFLLMTLGVLVTTFRLIRLYL
;
A
#
# COMPACT_ATOMS: atom_id res chain seq x y z
N MET A 1 -8.62 16.10 -3.81
CA MET A 1 -7.89 14.82 -4.08
C MET A 1 -7.90 13.87 -2.88
N LEU A 2 -7.57 14.35 -1.67
CA LEU A 2 -7.65 13.54 -0.43
C LEU A 2 -9.02 12.87 -0.20
N GLU A 3 -10.13 13.56 -0.48
CA GLU A 3 -11.49 12.99 -0.37
C GLU A 3 -11.76 11.86 -1.37
N LYS A 4 -11.11 11.86 -2.55
CA LYS A 4 -11.22 10.76 -3.52
C LYS A 4 -10.42 9.54 -3.05
N LEU A 5 -9.24 9.76 -2.46
CA LEU A 5 -8.41 8.70 -1.87
C LEU A 5 -9.08 8.05 -0.65
N SER A 6 -9.79 8.83 0.19
CA SER A 6 -10.56 8.25 1.29
C SER A 6 -11.78 7.47 0.81
N HIS A 7 -12.51 7.97 -0.18
CA HIS A 7 -13.61 7.19 -0.78
C HIS A 7 -13.11 5.86 -1.37
N LEU A 8 -11.97 5.88 -2.06
CA LEU A 8 -11.33 4.66 -2.55
C LEU A 8 -10.91 3.72 -1.41
N ALA A 9 -10.31 4.24 -0.35
CA ALA A 9 -9.89 3.44 0.81
C ALA A 9 -11.06 2.81 1.56
N ILE A 10 -12.15 3.56 1.76
CA ILE A 10 -13.39 3.05 2.38
C ILE A 10 -13.99 1.94 1.49
N ARG A 11 -14.02 2.14 0.17
CA ARG A 11 -14.53 1.14 -0.79
C ARG A 11 -13.63 -0.10 -0.89
N LEU A 12 -12.32 0.05 -0.71
CA LEU A 12 -11.36 -1.07 -0.66
C LEU A 12 -11.33 -1.76 0.71
N THR A 13 -11.91 -1.17 1.76
CA THR A 13 -11.91 -1.75 3.11
C THR A 13 -12.49 -3.18 3.17
N PRO A 14 -13.64 -3.50 2.52
CA PRO A 14 -14.14 -4.88 2.50
C PRO A 14 -13.22 -5.87 1.76
N TRP A 15 -12.24 -5.39 0.99
CA TRP A 15 -11.27 -6.21 0.27
C TRP A 15 -9.99 -6.46 1.09
N LYS A 16 -9.90 -5.95 2.33
CA LYS A 16 -8.84 -6.30 3.29
C LYS A 16 -8.55 -7.81 3.42
N PRO A 17 -9.56 -8.72 3.55
CA PRO A 17 -9.27 -10.14 3.64
C PRO A 17 -8.61 -10.69 2.37
N LEU A 18 -8.94 -10.16 1.18
CA LEU A 18 -8.25 -10.53 -0.06
C LEU A 18 -6.79 -10.06 -0.06
N LEU A 19 -6.49 -8.85 0.43
CA LEU A 19 -5.12 -8.38 0.58
C LEU A 19 -4.30 -9.24 1.56
N PHE A 20 -4.94 -9.72 2.63
CA PHE A 20 -4.34 -10.69 3.55
C PHE A 20 -4.07 -12.04 2.88
N LEU A 21 -4.99 -12.54 2.06
CA LEU A 21 -4.80 -13.77 1.29
C LEU A 21 -3.62 -13.64 0.31
N VAL A 22 -3.55 -12.53 -0.42
CA VAL A 22 -2.44 -12.25 -1.35
C VAL A 22 -1.12 -12.13 -0.58
N LEU A 23 -1.13 -11.48 0.58
CA LEU A 23 0.06 -11.38 1.42
C LEU A 23 0.52 -12.76 1.89
N PHE A 24 -0.39 -13.55 2.45
CA PHE A 24 -0.06 -14.87 2.96
C PHE A 24 0.41 -15.82 1.85
N GLY A 25 -0.26 -15.81 0.69
CA GLY A 25 0.13 -16.60 -0.47
C GLY A 25 1.49 -16.21 -1.04
N SER A 26 1.77 -14.91 -1.14
CA SER A 26 3.07 -14.42 -1.60
C SER A 26 4.21 -14.72 -0.61
N LEU A 27 3.94 -14.64 0.69
CA LEU A 27 4.87 -15.02 1.75
C LEU A 27 5.17 -16.53 1.71
N LEU A 28 4.14 -17.35 1.50
CA LEU A 28 4.30 -18.80 1.31
C LEU A 28 5.14 -19.12 0.06
N ALA A 29 4.90 -18.42 -1.04
CA ALA A 29 5.69 -18.57 -2.27
C ALA A 29 7.17 -18.21 -2.06
N VAL A 30 7.45 -17.12 -1.32
CA VAL A 30 8.82 -16.76 -0.91
C VAL A 30 9.43 -17.86 -0.03
N CYS A 31 8.72 -18.33 0.99
CA CYS A 31 9.21 -19.41 1.86
C CYS A 31 9.56 -20.67 1.04
N ILE A 32 8.67 -21.12 0.15
CA ILE A 32 8.92 -22.28 -0.70
C ILE A 32 10.15 -22.06 -1.59
N ALA A 33 10.29 -20.88 -2.19
CA ALA A 33 11.44 -20.55 -3.02
C ALA A 33 12.77 -20.55 -2.23
N LEU A 34 12.74 -20.11 -0.96
CA LEU A 34 13.90 -20.17 -0.05
C LEU A 34 14.31 -21.60 0.26
N PHE A 35 13.36 -22.52 0.44
CA PHE A 35 13.66 -23.93 0.70
C PHE A 35 14.11 -24.70 -0.55
N GLN A 36 13.68 -24.29 -1.74
CA GLN A 36 14.02 -24.99 -2.99
C GLN A 36 15.33 -24.57 -3.65
N SER A 37 15.86 -23.37 -3.38
CA SER A 37 16.96 -22.81 -4.19
C SER A 37 18.27 -22.62 -3.42
N VAL A 38 19.36 -23.21 -3.94
CA VAL A 38 20.76 -22.93 -3.55
C VAL A 38 21.21 -21.55 -4.08
N LEU A 39 20.53 -21.00 -5.11
CA LEU A 39 20.70 -19.62 -5.58
C LEU A 39 19.32 -18.92 -5.65
N LEU A 40 19.05 -18.04 -4.68
CA LEU A 40 17.80 -17.27 -4.59
C LEU A 40 17.55 -16.36 -5.81
N GLU A 41 18.61 -15.84 -6.43
CA GLU A 41 18.53 -14.79 -7.45
C GLU A 41 17.90 -15.26 -8.77
N SER A 42 17.90 -16.56 -9.05
CA SER A 42 17.42 -17.13 -10.31
C SER A 42 16.01 -17.72 -10.23
N SER A 43 15.36 -17.73 -9.07
CA SER A 43 14.01 -18.32 -8.97
C SER A 43 12.94 -17.26 -9.32
N PRO A 44 12.21 -17.41 -10.45
CA PRO A 44 11.13 -16.48 -10.80
C PRO A 44 10.08 -16.42 -9.69
N MET A 45 9.82 -17.55 -9.03
CA MET A 45 8.83 -17.68 -7.96
C MET A 45 9.13 -16.76 -6.75
N PHE A 46 10.40 -16.55 -6.40
CA PHE A 46 10.80 -15.62 -5.35
C PHE A 46 10.52 -14.16 -5.75
N MET A 47 10.87 -13.78 -6.99
CA MET A 47 10.61 -12.42 -7.48
C MET A 47 9.10 -12.11 -7.56
N PHE A 48 8.29 -13.05 -8.05
CA PHE A 48 6.82 -12.90 -8.07
C PHE A 48 6.25 -12.81 -6.64
N GLY A 49 6.77 -13.60 -5.70
CA GLY A 49 6.42 -13.51 -4.29
C GLY A 49 6.73 -12.13 -3.68
N LEU A 50 7.93 -11.59 -3.91
CA LEU A 50 8.29 -10.26 -3.43
C LEU A 50 7.39 -9.16 -3.99
N VAL A 51 7.07 -9.20 -5.28
CA VAL A 51 6.15 -8.24 -5.90
C VAL A 51 4.74 -8.36 -5.30
N GLY A 52 4.26 -9.57 -5.05
CA GLY A 52 3.00 -9.82 -4.35
C GLY A 52 2.96 -9.21 -2.95
N ILE A 53 4.04 -9.39 -2.17
CA ILE A 53 4.17 -8.79 -0.83
C ILE A 53 4.11 -7.26 -0.93
N LEU A 54 4.83 -6.66 -1.87
CA LEU A 54 4.84 -5.21 -2.07
C LEU A 54 3.45 -4.66 -2.45
N TRP A 55 2.71 -5.36 -3.30
CA TRP A 55 1.33 -5.01 -3.65
C TRP A 55 0.39 -5.08 -2.43
N SER A 56 0.49 -6.14 -1.63
CA SER A 56 -0.29 -6.24 -0.40
C SER A 56 0.07 -5.14 0.60
N LEU A 57 1.36 -4.86 0.79
CA LEU A 57 1.83 -3.85 1.75
C LEU A 57 1.37 -2.44 1.35
N THR A 58 1.46 -2.11 0.06
CA THR A 58 0.96 -0.84 -0.47
C THR A 58 -0.56 -0.73 -0.32
N GLY A 59 -1.31 -1.81 -0.60
CA GLY A 59 -2.75 -1.87 -0.33
C GLY A 59 -3.10 -1.63 1.14
N PHE A 60 -2.37 -2.26 2.07
CA PHE A 60 -2.55 -2.04 3.51
C PHE A 60 -2.23 -0.61 3.92
N MET A 61 -1.13 -0.04 3.42
CA MET A 61 -0.76 1.36 3.66
C MET A 61 -1.87 2.31 3.19
N LEU A 62 -2.47 2.09 2.02
CA LEU A 62 -3.58 2.90 1.53
C LEU A 62 -4.78 2.81 2.47
N ILE A 63 -5.18 1.60 2.85
CA ILE A 63 -6.37 1.46 3.69
C ILE A 63 -6.11 2.00 5.11
N ALA A 64 -5.01 1.63 5.75
CA ALA A 64 -4.67 2.11 7.09
C ALA A 64 -4.56 3.64 7.16
N SER A 65 -4.03 4.26 6.11
CA SER A 65 -3.75 5.69 6.10
C SER A 65 -4.95 6.55 5.70
N PHE A 66 -5.80 6.08 4.80
CA PHE A 66 -6.93 6.87 4.28
C PHE A 66 -8.30 6.44 4.83
N GLN A 67 -8.39 5.36 5.60
CA GLN A 67 -9.64 4.95 6.26
C GLN A 67 -9.97 5.83 7.46
N GLN A 68 -8.98 6.40 8.15
CA GLN A 68 -9.17 7.30 9.31
C GLN A 68 -8.86 8.76 8.96
N ILE A 69 -9.51 9.32 7.94
CA ILE A 69 -9.51 10.78 7.82
C ILE A 69 -10.49 11.31 8.88
N PRO A 70 -10.04 12.05 9.89
CA PRO A 70 -10.94 12.58 10.91
C PRO A 70 -11.97 13.50 10.24
N GLU A 71 -13.26 13.24 10.51
CA GLU A 71 -14.37 14.06 10.04
C GLU A 71 -14.13 15.54 10.38
N LYS A 72 -14.55 16.42 9.45
CA LYS A 72 -14.56 17.86 9.67
C LYS A 72 -15.27 18.12 10.99
N PRO A 73 -14.62 18.73 12.00
CA PRO A 73 -15.32 19.04 13.23
C PRO A 73 -16.38 20.10 12.90
N GLU A 74 -17.65 19.70 13.02
CA GLU A 74 -18.79 20.60 13.06
C GLU A 74 -18.55 21.60 14.20
N SER A 75 -18.55 22.88 13.84
CA SER A 75 -18.72 24.04 14.72
C SER A 75 -18.18 23.90 16.16
N CYS A 76 -16.87 24.04 16.37
CA CYS A 76 -16.32 24.31 17.71
C CYS A 76 -15.16 25.33 17.66
N PRO A 77 -15.16 26.38 18.51
CA PRO A 77 -14.21 27.48 18.42
C PRO A 77 -12.94 27.19 19.21
N ARG A 78 -11.79 27.02 18.53
CA ARG A 78 -10.44 27.15 19.15
C ARG A 78 -9.37 27.20 18.05
N PHE A 79 -8.71 28.35 17.90
CA PHE A 79 -7.68 28.64 16.89
C PHE A 79 -6.56 27.57 16.79
N PHE A 80 -6.19 26.94 17.91
CA PHE A 80 -5.19 25.87 17.95
C PHE A 80 -5.57 24.62 17.14
N ARG A 81 -6.87 24.29 17.06
CA ARG A 81 -7.35 23.11 16.33
C ARG A 81 -7.24 23.30 14.81
N ARG A 82 -7.32 24.55 14.31
CA ARG A 82 -7.16 24.90 12.88
C ARG A 82 -5.73 24.66 12.38
N GLN A 83 -4.72 25.02 13.19
CA GLN A 83 -3.31 24.76 12.85
C GLN A 83 -2.99 23.26 12.87
N LEU A 84 -3.50 22.54 13.88
CA LEU A 84 -3.34 21.08 13.99
C LEU A 84 -3.99 20.34 12.81
N LEU A 85 -5.15 20.79 12.36
CA LEU A 85 -5.83 20.29 11.16
C LEU A 85 -5.02 20.54 9.88
N ARG A 86 -4.35 21.69 9.78
CA ARG A 86 -3.50 22.04 8.64
C ARG A 86 -2.25 21.15 8.58
N ILE A 87 -1.62 20.90 9.73
CA ILE A 87 -0.48 19.97 9.86
C ILE A 87 -0.90 18.53 9.54
N LYS A 88 -2.04 18.06 10.07
CA LYS A 88 -2.57 16.73 9.73
C LYS A 88 -2.83 16.60 8.23
N ARG A 89 -3.47 17.60 7.60
CA ARG A 89 -3.69 17.62 6.14
C ARG A 89 -2.38 17.58 5.35
N PHE A 90 -1.36 18.31 5.80
CA PHE A 90 -0.04 18.27 5.18
C PHE A 90 0.60 16.88 5.31
N GLY A 91 0.52 16.28 6.50
CA GLY A 91 0.98 14.90 6.76
C GLY A 91 0.30 13.88 5.85
N TYR A 92 -1.03 13.92 5.72
CA TYR A 92 -1.76 13.06 4.77
C TYR A 92 -1.39 13.34 3.30
N GLY A 93 -1.05 14.59 2.95
CA GLY A 93 -0.54 14.95 1.63
C GLY A 93 0.82 14.30 1.32
N VAL A 94 1.76 14.38 2.26
CA VAL A 94 3.07 13.71 2.17
C VAL A 94 2.89 12.20 2.10
N LEU A 95 1.99 11.64 2.90
CA LEU A 95 1.70 10.21 2.88
C LEU A 95 1.08 9.75 1.55
N ALA A 96 0.21 10.57 0.96
CA ALA A 96 -0.35 10.31 -0.37
C ALA A 96 0.74 10.33 -1.45
N LEU A 97 1.70 11.27 -1.35
CA LEU A 97 2.83 11.33 -2.25
C LEU A 97 3.74 10.10 -2.10
N PHE A 98 4.02 9.69 -0.87
CA PHE A 98 4.80 8.49 -0.58
C PHE A 98 4.12 7.22 -1.10
N PHE A 99 2.81 7.11 -0.91
CA PHE A 99 2.01 6.02 -1.48
C PHE A 99 2.06 6.01 -3.01
N LEU A 100 1.96 7.17 -3.66
CA LEU A 100 2.10 7.31 -5.12
C LEU A 100 3.48 6.85 -5.59
N LEU A 101 4.55 7.27 -4.91
CA LEU A 101 5.91 6.84 -5.23
C LEU A 101 6.09 5.33 -5.05
N MET A 102 5.56 4.76 -3.97
CA MET A 102 5.60 3.32 -3.72
C MET A 102 4.84 2.54 -4.79
N THR A 103 3.61 2.94 -5.12
CA THR A 103 2.82 2.27 -6.17
C THR A 103 3.48 2.38 -7.53
N LEU A 104 4.08 3.52 -7.86
CA LEU A 104 4.80 3.71 -9.11
C LEU A 104 6.06 2.83 -9.15
N GLY A 105 6.79 2.72 -8.04
CA GLY A 105 7.91 1.78 -7.89
C GLY A 105 7.49 0.33 -8.11
N VAL A 106 6.38 -0.09 -7.48
CA VAL A 106 5.82 -1.44 -7.64
C VAL A 106 5.35 -1.69 -9.07
N LEU A 107 4.76 -0.70 -9.75
CA LEU A 107 4.40 -0.83 -11.16
C LEU A 107 5.64 -1.01 -12.04
N VAL A 108 6.68 -0.21 -11.83
CA VAL A 108 7.94 -0.33 -12.59
C VAL A 108 8.58 -1.70 -12.38
N THR A 109 8.64 -2.19 -11.14
CA THR A 109 9.18 -3.54 -10.89
C THR A 109 8.32 -4.61 -11.53
N THR A 110 6.99 -4.52 -11.42
CA THR A 110 6.04 -5.45 -12.06
C THR A 110 6.23 -5.47 -13.58
N PHE A 111 6.31 -4.31 -14.23
CA PHE A 111 6.52 -4.20 -15.68
C PHE A 111 7.87 -4.77 -16.12
N ARG A 112 8.93 -4.48 -15.38
CA ARG A 112 10.27 -5.06 -15.66
C ARG A 112 10.24 -6.58 -15.55
N LEU A 113 9.56 -7.11 -14.54
CA LEU A 113 9.46 -8.54 -14.28
C LEU A 113 8.64 -9.23 -15.38
N ILE A 114 7.48 -8.67 -15.77
CA ILE A 114 6.69 -9.17 -16.90
C ILE A 114 7.54 -9.17 -18.18
N ARG A 115 8.25 -8.08 -18.48
CA ARG A 115 9.10 -7.99 -19.69
C ARG A 115 10.28 -8.97 -19.68
N LEU A 116 10.76 -9.37 -18.52
CA LEU A 116 11.90 -10.29 -18.40
C LEU A 116 11.48 -11.75 -18.57
N TYR A 117 10.26 -12.09 -18.15
CA TYR A 117 9.77 -13.48 -18.11
C TYR A 117 8.65 -13.79 -19.12
N LEU A 118 8.13 -12.80 -19.85
CA LEU A 118 7.12 -12.92 -20.90
C LEU A 118 7.63 -12.26 -22.19
#